data_AF-A0A973I9T2-F1
#
_entry.id   AF-A0A973I9T2-F1
#
_cell.length_a   1.000
_cell.length_b   1.000
_cell.length_c   1.000
_cell.angle_alpha   90.00
_cell.angle_beta   90.00
_cell.angle_gamma   90.00
#
_symmetry.space_group_name_H-M   'P 1'
#
loop_
_entity.id
_entity.type
_entity.pdbx_description
1 polymer ?
#
loop_
_entity_poly.entity_id
_entity_poly.type
_entity_poly.pdbx_seq_one_letter_code
_entity_poly.pdbx_strand_id
1 'polypeptide(L)'
;MKASYLSLVIASVLSGQAISAEIQELATTVVKVKAETVTAVTAQQLENIQVNDLKGTLSKFSGVSVSNSSRYSQKTYLRGVEEHSANVTLDGARQDGQMFHHSGNQMIDTSMLKSVSVELGASSVLSGYGANVGAISYQTKDPRDLLTSDQKFGYKVLVAADTATDYRQVNFAGYGLLTDKLGVLAIINKDESGDIKTPNAKPIVNKHGGLKSALVKVVYDFNENEQLDLSIQHFNDSGHRALSGEKPGATNIDEALGFNGYERDTLTANYSNHSDNPLLDLSATAYFNEKRMVRSATSGTNWFRDAAGDWHKDGVAAIPAREYSYKTIGLDIRNTMIVNDIPVTVGIESFKSEQAIGVEGLKEITHKDGTKESADIGVYNGPTATLIGGYVQAEFVVGALQIIPGIRFDSYSLGGTYDDSFSQASPKLADKWQVN
;
A
#
# COMPACT_ATOMS: atom_id res chain seq x y z
N MET A 1 35.91 25.41 -0.97
CA MET A 1 34.90 24.54 -1.60
C MET A 1 35.64 23.53 -2.47
N LYS A 2 35.70 22.28 -2.02
CA LYS A 2 36.27 21.15 -2.76
C LYS A 2 35.11 20.22 -3.07
N ALA A 3 34.74 20.09 -4.34
CA ALA A 3 33.81 19.06 -4.80
C ALA A 3 34.65 17.90 -5.32
N SER A 4 34.58 16.74 -4.67
CA SER A 4 35.26 15.52 -5.13
C SER A 4 34.37 14.79 -6.13
N TYR A 5 34.86 14.71 -7.37
CA TYR A 5 34.36 13.78 -8.37
C TYR A 5 34.99 12.41 -8.10
N LEU A 6 34.19 11.48 -7.57
CA LEU A 6 34.58 10.08 -7.44
C LEU A 6 33.43 9.19 -7.95
N SER A 7 33.25 9.17 -9.27
CA SER A 7 32.26 8.30 -9.93
C SER A 7 32.69 7.85 -11.33
N LEU A 8 33.99 7.83 -11.64
CA LEU A 8 34.49 7.64 -13.02
C LEU A 8 35.60 6.58 -13.15
N VAL A 9 35.54 5.47 -12.40
CA VAL A 9 36.62 4.44 -12.41
C VAL A 9 36.16 2.98 -12.61
N ILE A 10 34.93 2.68 -13.06
CA ILE A 10 34.55 1.27 -13.35
C ILE A 10 34.06 1.06 -14.80
N ALA A 11 34.60 1.82 -15.77
CA ALA A 11 34.19 1.68 -17.17
C ALA A 11 35.34 1.52 -18.19
N SER A 12 36.58 1.24 -17.76
CA SER A 12 37.74 1.29 -18.65
C SER A 12 38.56 0.00 -18.79
N VAL A 13 38.05 -1.16 -18.37
CA VAL A 13 38.70 -2.45 -18.64
C VAL A 13 37.69 -3.41 -19.23
N LEU A 14 37.53 -3.37 -20.55
CA LEU A 14 37.12 -4.46 -21.45
C LEU A 14 36.93 -3.87 -22.86
N SER A 15 38.02 -3.39 -23.46
CA SER A 15 38.11 -3.17 -24.90
C SER A 15 39.05 -4.21 -25.50
N GLY A 16 38.46 -5.19 -26.19
CA GLY A 16 39.16 -6.19 -26.99
C GLY A 16 38.33 -6.47 -28.23
N GLN A 17 38.88 -6.10 -29.39
CA GLN A 17 38.25 -6.13 -30.71
C GLN A 17 37.83 -7.54 -31.16
N ALA A 18 36.71 -7.66 -31.89
CA ALA A 18 36.66 -8.35 -33.18
C ALA A 18 35.29 -8.28 -33.90
N ILE A 19 35.37 -7.72 -35.11
CA ILE A 19 34.75 -8.15 -36.38
C ILE A 19 33.25 -7.88 -36.59
N SER A 20 33.05 -6.97 -37.54
CA SER A 20 31.83 -6.68 -38.31
C SER A 20 31.28 -7.92 -39.01
N ALA A 21 30.00 -8.21 -38.77
CA ALA A 21 29.12 -8.92 -39.69
C ALA A 21 27.79 -8.15 -39.73
N GLU A 22 27.23 -8.00 -40.93
CA GLU A 22 25.93 -7.37 -41.19
C GLU A 22 24.88 -7.80 -40.16
N ILE A 23 24.38 -6.83 -39.37
CA ILE A 23 23.27 -7.03 -38.45
C ILE A 23 22.01 -7.06 -39.31
N GLN A 24 21.49 -8.26 -39.52
CA GLN A 24 20.14 -8.48 -39.98
C GLN A 24 19.20 -7.82 -38.96
N GLU A 25 18.39 -6.87 -39.42
CA GLU A 25 17.41 -6.13 -38.63
C GLU A 25 16.37 -7.13 -38.09
N LEU A 26 16.67 -7.74 -36.94
CA LEU A 26 15.74 -8.55 -36.17
C LEU A 26 14.74 -7.56 -35.57
N ALA A 27 13.48 -7.70 -35.97
CA ALA A 27 12.37 -6.97 -35.39
C ALA A 27 12.52 -6.96 -33.87
N THR A 28 12.64 -5.75 -33.31
CA THR A 28 12.74 -5.48 -31.87
C THR A 28 11.49 -6.05 -31.21
N THR A 29 11.56 -7.31 -30.82
CA THR A 29 10.57 -7.92 -29.96
C THR A 29 10.84 -7.29 -28.61
N VAL A 30 10.09 -6.25 -28.27
CA VAL A 30 10.16 -5.63 -26.95
C VAL A 30 9.93 -6.74 -25.94
N VAL A 31 11.00 -7.21 -25.31
CA VAL A 31 10.98 -8.22 -24.25
C VAL A 31 10.42 -7.54 -23.01
N LYS A 32 9.10 -7.30 -22.99
CA LYS A 32 8.35 -7.05 -21.77
C LYS A 32 8.19 -8.38 -21.04
N VAL A 33 9.27 -8.91 -20.48
CA VAL A 33 9.11 -9.95 -19.46
C VAL A 33 8.73 -9.21 -18.17
N LYS A 34 7.43 -9.02 -17.99
CA LYS A 34 6.85 -9.06 -16.64
C LYS A 34 6.59 -10.52 -16.35
N ALA A 35 7.18 -11.05 -15.28
CA ALA A 35 6.89 -12.40 -14.81
C ALA A 35 5.36 -12.64 -14.75
N GLU A 36 4.89 -13.70 -15.42
CA GLU A 36 3.46 -14.10 -15.47
C GLU A 36 2.91 -14.59 -14.11
N THR A 37 3.72 -14.59 -13.04
CA THR A 37 3.23 -14.81 -11.66
C THR A 37 2.44 -13.63 -11.11
N VAL A 38 2.49 -12.48 -11.78
CA VAL A 38 1.69 -11.30 -11.45
C VAL A 38 0.35 -11.39 -12.18
N THR A 39 -0.70 -11.73 -11.44
CA THR A 39 -2.07 -11.58 -11.96
C THR A 39 -2.49 -10.13 -11.74
N ALA A 40 -3.18 -9.53 -12.71
CA ALA A 40 -3.72 -8.18 -12.59
C ALA A 40 -5.22 -8.14 -12.91
N VAL A 41 -5.94 -7.26 -12.22
CA VAL A 41 -7.35 -6.94 -12.47
C VAL A 41 -7.42 -5.45 -12.82
N THR A 42 -8.03 -5.13 -13.96
CA THR A 42 -8.12 -3.77 -14.50
C THR A 42 -9.32 -3.01 -13.96
N ALA A 43 -9.32 -1.67 -14.12
CA ALA A 43 -10.44 -0.80 -13.78
C ALA A 43 -11.74 -1.29 -14.38
N GLN A 44 -11.74 -1.67 -15.66
CA GLN A 44 -12.94 -2.17 -16.33
C GLN A 44 -13.48 -3.44 -15.68
N GLN A 45 -12.59 -4.36 -15.27
CA GLN A 45 -13.00 -5.58 -14.58
C GLN A 45 -13.54 -5.29 -13.17
N LEU A 46 -12.92 -4.35 -12.44
CA LEU A 46 -13.39 -3.88 -11.14
C LEU A 46 -14.77 -3.20 -11.24
N GLU A 47 -14.97 -2.36 -12.26
CA GLU A 47 -16.25 -1.68 -12.53
C GLU A 47 -17.33 -2.70 -12.92
N ASN A 48 -17.00 -3.71 -13.74
CA ASN A 48 -17.96 -4.75 -14.16
C ASN A 48 -18.49 -5.60 -13.01
N ILE A 49 -17.72 -5.77 -11.93
CA ILE A 49 -18.15 -6.48 -10.72
C ILE A 49 -18.58 -5.52 -9.60
N GLN A 50 -18.68 -4.23 -9.90
CA GLN A 50 -19.20 -3.18 -9.01
C GLN A 50 -18.50 -3.16 -7.63
N VAL A 51 -17.16 -3.27 -7.62
CA VAL A 51 -16.42 -3.28 -6.35
C VAL A 51 -16.58 -1.97 -5.58
N ASN A 52 -16.87 -2.07 -4.29
CA ASN A 52 -16.88 -0.94 -3.36
C ASN A 52 -15.88 -1.12 -2.19
N ASP A 53 -15.24 -2.29 -2.08
CA ASP A 53 -14.33 -2.63 -0.99
C ASP A 53 -13.18 -3.56 -1.44
N LEU A 54 -12.26 -3.88 -0.51
CA LEU A 54 -11.11 -4.72 -0.81
C LEU A 54 -11.51 -6.16 -1.11
N LYS A 55 -12.58 -6.65 -0.48
CA LYS A 55 -13.07 -8.01 -0.68
C LYS A 55 -13.54 -8.23 -2.11
N GLY A 56 -14.30 -7.30 -2.66
CA GLY A 56 -14.66 -7.29 -4.07
C GLY A 56 -13.44 -7.12 -4.97
N THR A 57 -12.56 -6.16 -4.63
CA THR A 57 -11.35 -5.84 -5.41
C THR A 57 -10.42 -7.05 -5.59
N LEU A 58 -10.26 -7.85 -4.54
CA LEU A 58 -9.37 -9.00 -4.55
C LEU A 58 -10.06 -10.34 -4.87
N SER A 59 -11.37 -10.33 -5.13
CA SER A 59 -12.18 -11.55 -5.33
C SER A 59 -11.79 -12.41 -6.53
N LYS A 60 -11.06 -11.84 -7.51
CA LYS A 60 -10.64 -12.53 -8.73
C LYS A 60 -9.28 -13.23 -8.60
N PHE A 61 -8.55 -13.03 -7.52
CA PHE A 61 -7.26 -13.65 -7.32
C PHE A 61 -7.40 -14.98 -6.57
N SER A 62 -7.07 -16.08 -7.26
CA SER A 62 -6.96 -17.38 -6.58
C SER A 62 -5.85 -17.34 -5.54
N GLY A 63 -6.07 -17.93 -4.37
CA GLY A 63 -5.11 -17.92 -3.27
C GLY A 63 -5.07 -16.60 -2.49
N VAL A 64 -5.95 -15.64 -2.79
CA VAL A 64 -6.17 -14.44 -1.99
C VAL A 64 -7.57 -14.49 -1.37
N SER A 65 -7.68 -14.10 -0.11
CA SER A 65 -8.97 -13.98 0.56
C SER A 65 -9.01 -12.76 1.44
N VAL A 66 -10.19 -12.14 1.59
CA VAL A 66 -10.40 -11.01 2.49
C VAL A 66 -11.47 -11.38 3.51
N SER A 67 -11.13 -11.29 4.79
CA SER A 67 -12.07 -11.59 5.89
C SER A 67 -12.98 -10.40 6.19
N ASN A 68 -14.05 -10.68 6.94
CA ASN A 68 -15.05 -9.70 7.34
C ASN A 68 -15.78 -9.04 6.15
N SER A 69 -16.70 -8.11 6.45
CA SER A 69 -17.53 -7.43 5.44
C SER A 69 -17.51 -5.91 5.57
N SER A 70 -17.15 -5.35 6.72
CA SER A 70 -17.05 -3.89 6.89
C SER A 70 -15.65 -3.42 6.54
N ARG A 71 -15.52 -2.32 5.79
CA ARG A 71 -14.25 -1.79 5.25
C ARG A 71 -13.11 -1.78 6.27
N TYR A 72 -13.30 -1.14 7.42
CA TYR A 72 -12.26 -1.03 8.47
C TYR A 72 -11.88 -2.34 9.16
N SER A 73 -12.63 -3.42 8.91
CA SER A 73 -12.39 -4.75 9.50
C SER A 73 -11.74 -5.73 8.54
N GLN A 74 -11.56 -5.35 7.27
CA GLN A 74 -11.08 -6.23 6.22
C GLN A 74 -9.59 -6.53 6.39
N LYS A 75 -9.27 -7.79 6.65
CA LYS A 75 -7.90 -8.32 6.66
C LYS A 75 -7.71 -9.17 5.41
N THR A 76 -6.53 -9.08 4.81
CA THR A 76 -6.25 -9.72 3.52
C THR A 76 -5.24 -10.84 3.72
N TYR A 77 -5.48 -11.99 3.11
CA TYR A 77 -4.62 -13.16 3.28
C TYR A 77 -4.13 -13.64 1.92
N LEU A 78 -2.82 -13.84 1.80
CA LEU A 78 -2.17 -14.50 0.67
C LEU A 78 -1.82 -15.92 1.13
N ARG A 79 -2.46 -16.93 0.53
CA ARG A 79 -2.31 -18.35 0.87
C ARG A 79 -2.46 -18.64 2.38
N GLY A 80 -3.37 -17.92 3.04
CA GLY A 80 -3.67 -18.09 4.47
C GLY A 80 -2.80 -17.27 5.43
N VAL A 81 -1.81 -16.53 4.93
CA VAL A 81 -1.00 -15.61 5.75
C VAL A 81 -1.47 -14.18 5.55
N GLU A 82 -1.70 -13.47 6.65
CA GLU A 82 -2.16 -12.08 6.64
C GLU A 82 -1.16 -11.15 5.93
N GLU A 83 -1.64 -10.05 5.35
CA GLU A 83 -0.87 -9.16 4.48
C GLU A 83 0.33 -8.50 5.14
N HIS A 84 0.45 -8.54 6.47
CA HIS A 84 1.61 -8.07 7.22
C HIS A 84 2.93 -8.76 6.81
N SER A 85 2.85 -9.94 6.19
CA SER A 85 4.00 -10.66 5.62
C SER A 85 4.14 -10.49 4.10
N ALA A 86 3.37 -9.58 3.50
CA ALA A 86 3.43 -9.23 2.08
C ALA A 86 3.86 -7.77 1.93
N ASN A 87 4.41 -7.42 0.76
CA ASN A 87 4.60 -6.01 0.42
C ASN A 87 3.33 -5.45 -0.21
N VAL A 88 2.68 -4.47 0.44
CA VAL A 88 1.47 -3.82 -0.09
C VAL A 88 1.81 -2.38 -0.46
N THR A 89 1.54 -2.00 -1.72
CA THR A 89 1.86 -0.66 -2.23
C THR A 89 0.67 -0.01 -2.92
N LEU A 90 0.53 1.31 -2.77
CA LEU A 90 -0.34 2.13 -3.62
C LEU A 90 0.50 3.16 -4.36
N ASP A 91 0.50 3.09 -5.70
CA ASP A 91 1.35 3.94 -6.56
C ASP A 91 2.85 3.89 -6.15
N GLY A 92 3.29 2.71 -5.70
CA GLY A 92 4.64 2.46 -5.19
C GLY A 92 4.86 2.82 -3.71
N ALA A 93 3.98 3.62 -3.09
CA ALA A 93 4.08 3.93 -1.67
C ALA A 93 3.65 2.75 -0.80
N ARG A 94 4.56 2.30 0.08
CA ARG A 94 4.30 1.20 1.02
C ARG A 94 3.13 1.52 1.95
N GLN A 95 2.24 0.55 2.14
CA GLN A 95 1.06 0.64 3.00
C GLN A 95 1.26 -0.16 4.30
N ASP A 96 2.41 0.04 4.96
CA ASP A 96 2.78 -0.63 6.21
C ASP A 96 2.05 -0.04 7.43
N GLY A 97 2.31 -0.61 8.61
CA GLY A 97 1.85 -0.10 9.91
C GLY A 97 0.43 -0.51 10.30
N GLN A 98 0.32 -1.49 11.21
CA GLN A 98 -0.96 -1.96 11.74
C GLN A 98 -1.48 -1.00 12.81
N MET A 99 -2.57 -0.27 12.52
CA MET A 99 -3.16 0.68 13.48
C MET A 99 -3.78 -0.01 14.70
N PHE A 100 -4.41 -1.16 14.49
CA PHE A 100 -5.01 -1.94 15.55
C PHE A 100 -5.12 -3.42 15.13
N HIS A 101 -4.71 -4.34 15.99
CA HIS A 101 -4.68 -5.78 15.67
C HIS A 101 -6.06 -6.41 15.40
N HIS A 102 -7.16 -5.72 15.73
CA HIS A 102 -8.53 -6.13 15.42
C HIS A 102 -9.19 -5.27 14.31
N SER A 103 -8.38 -4.54 13.54
CA SER A 103 -8.82 -3.82 12.34
C SER A 103 -8.12 -4.34 11.09
N GLY A 104 -8.65 -3.96 9.93
CA GLY A 104 -7.94 -4.06 8.66
C GLY A 104 -6.80 -3.04 8.60
N ASN A 105 -5.86 -3.27 7.68
CA ASN A 105 -4.67 -2.44 7.53
C ASN A 105 -4.67 -1.61 6.23
N GLN A 106 -5.50 -1.98 5.26
CA GLN A 106 -5.49 -1.40 3.92
C GLN A 106 -6.57 -0.31 3.78
N MET A 107 -6.13 0.96 3.73
CA MET A 107 -6.98 2.14 3.67
C MET A 107 -7.06 2.66 2.22
N ILE A 108 -7.76 1.91 1.36
CA ILE A 108 -7.78 2.13 -0.09
C ILE A 108 -9.20 2.39 -0.55
N ASP A 109 -9.37 3.47 -1.31
CA ASP A 109 -10.60 3.71 -2.07
C ASP A 109 -10.52 3.02 -3.44
N THR A 110 -11.37 2.03 -3.63
CA THR A 110 -11.39 1.19 -4.82
C THR A 110 -11.89 1.93 -6.06
N SER A 111 -12.65 3.02 -5.89
CA SER A 111 -13.15 3.83 -7.00
C SER A 111 -12.04 4.59 -7.74
N MET A 112 -10.89 4.80 -7.07
CA MET A 112 -9.74 5.51 -7.63
C MET A 112 -8.76 4.59 -8.38
N LEU A 113 -8.94 3.27 -8.29
CA LEU A 113 -7.98 2.31 -8.83
C LEU A 113 -8.10 2.18 -10.36
N LYS A 114 -6.95 2.16 -11.05
CA LYS A 114 -6.85 1.68 -12.44
C LYS A 114 -6.56 0.20 -12.52
N SER A 115 -5.86 -0.33 -11.53
CA SER A 115 -5.55 -1.75 -11.45
C SER A 115 -5.18 -2.16 -10.03
N VAL A 116 -5.32 -3.45 -9.78
CA VAL A 116 -4.69 -4.15 -8.67
C VAL A 116 -3.94 -5.35 -9.24
N SER A 117 -2.76 -5.63 -8.72
CA SER A 117 -1.96 -6.78 -9.10
C SER A 117 -1.48 -7.53 -7.86
N VAL A 118 -1.40 -8.85 -7.97
CA VAL A 118 -0.96 -9.73 -6.89
C VAL A 118 0.13 -10.66 -7.41
N GLU A 119 1.24 -10.70 -6.69
CA GLU A 119 2.27 -11.73 -6.81
C GLU A 119 2.14 -12.64 -5.58
N LEU A 120 2.10 -13.96 -5.78
CA LEU A 120 2.00 -14.94 -4.68
C LEU A 120 3.34 -15.61 -4.43
N GLY A 121 3.78 -15.57 -3.17
CA GLY A 121 5.05 -16.12 -2.72
C GLY A 121 6.23 -15.18 -2.97
N ALA A 122 7.37 -15.51 -2.37
CA ALA A 122 8.58 -14.71 -2.47
C ALA A 122 9.38 -15.02 -3.74
N SER A 123 8.76 -14.98 -4.93
CA SER A 123 9.38 -15.39 -6.20
C SER A 123 10.36 -14.39 -6.80
N SER A 124 10.13 -13.08 -6.64
CA SER A 124 10.95 -12.03 -7.26
C SER A 124 11.62 -11.13 -6.23
N VAL A 125 12.85 -10.66 -6.50
CA VAL A 125 13.47 -9.62 -5.65
C VAL A 125 12.86 -8.24 -5.92
N LEU A 126 12.21 -8.07 -7.06
CA LEU A 126 11.56 -6.82 -7.49
C LEU A 126 10.24 -6.54 -6.76
N SER A 127 9.71 -7.51 -6.02
CA SER A 127 8.50 -7.34 -5.19
C SER A 127 8.76 -6.51 -3.91
N GLY A 128 10.00 -6.07 -3.69
CA GLY A 128 10.41 -5.23 -2.56
C GLY A 128 10.62 -5.98 -1.25
N TYR A 129 11.10 -5.25 -0.24
CA TYR A 129 11.32 -5.79 1.11
C TYR A 129 10.00 -6.24 1.77
N GLY A 130 10.08 -7.28 2.59
CA GLY A 130 8.92 -7.80 3.34
C GLY A 130 7.92 -8.60 2.50
N ALA A 131 8.19 -8.84 1.21
CA ALA A 131 7.38 -9.69 0.34
C ALA A 131 7.57 -11.20 0.62
N ASN A 132 7.40 -11.64 1.86
CA ASN A 132 7.65 -13.02 2.29
C ASN A 132 6.60 -13.99 1.74
N VAL A 133 5.34 -13.55 1.69
CA VAL A 133 4.23 -14.34 1.11
C VAL A 133 3.72 -13.80 -0.21
N GLY A 134 4.39 -12.77 -0.74
CA GLY A 134 4.04 -12.12 -2.00
C GLY A 134 3.91 -10.61 -1.87
N ALA A 135 3.23 -10.01 -2.85
CA ALA A 135 2.99 -8.57 -2.91
C ALA A 135 1.61 -8.25 -3.47
N ILE A 136 1.05 -7.13 -3.04
CA ILE A 136 -0.15 -6.52 -3.63
C ILE A 136 0.20 -5.11 -4.07
N SER A 137 0.03 -4.82 -5.35
CA SER A 137 0.28 -3.48 -5.90
C SER A 137 -1.00 -2.89 -6.47
N TYR A 138 -1.46 -1.83 -5.83
CA TYR A 138 -2.56 -0.99 -6.26
C TYR A 138 -2.02 0.19 -7.07
N GLN A 139 -2.73 0.55 -8.13
CA GLN A 139 -2.41 1.71 -8.94
C GLN A 139 -3.64 2.58 -9.11
N THR A 140 -3.49 3.89 -8.94
CA THR A 140 -4.56 4.87 -9.18
C THR A 140 -4.65 5.25 -10.66
N LYS A 141 -5.84 5.70 -11.06
CA LYS A 141 -6.12 6.22 -12.40
C LYS A 141 -5.23 7.42 -12.75
N ASP A 142 -4.83 7.48 -14.01
CA ASP A 142 -4.17 8.61 -14.64
C ASP A 142 -5.17 9.41 -15.49
N PRO A 143 -4.88 10.71 -15.80
CA PRO A 143 -5.75 11.52 -16.64
C PRO A 143 -6.06 10.86 -18.00
N ARG A 144 -5.05 10.23 -18.62
CA ARG A 144 -5.17 9.56 -19.92
C ARG A 144 -5.97 8.27 -19.88
N ASP A 145 -6.08 7.61 -18.72
CA ASP A 145 -6.89 6.39 -18.58
C ASP A 145 -8.40 6.66 -18.79
N LEU A 146 -8.81 7.92 -18.67
CA LEU A 146 -10.21 8.34 -18.72
C LEU A 146 -10.57 9.13 -20.00
N LEU A 147 -9.57 9.49 -20.82
CA LEU A 147 -9.76 10.22 -22.06
C LEU A 147 -9.89 9.25 -23.24
N THR A 148 -10.81 9.55 -24.16
CA THR A 148 -10.80 8.95 -25.50
C THR A 148 -9.78 9.66 -26.40
N SER A 149 -9.38 9.05 -27.52
CA SER A 149 -8.22 9.48 -28.34
C SER A 149 -8.22 10.97 -28.74
N ASP A 150 -9.40 11.56 -28.99
CA ASP A 150 -9.52 12.97 -29.43
C ASP A 150 -9.95 13.92 -28.30
N GLN A 151 -10.14 13.40 -27.09
CA GLN A 151 -10.69 14.14 -25.96
C GLN A 151 -9.57 14.80 -25.14
N LYS A 152 -9.67 16.11 -24.92
CA LYS A 152 -8.73 16.85 -24.06
C LYS A 152 -9.20 16.97 -22.62
N PHE A 153 -10.50 17.01 -22.37
CA PHE A 153 -11.07 17.13 -21.03
C PHE A 153 -12.31 16.27 -20.88
N GLY A 154 -12.56 15.79 -19.68
CA GLY A 154 -13.73 14.99 -19.35
C GLY A 154 -14.06 15.05 -17.87
N TYR A 155 -15.24 14.53 -17.56
CA TYR A 155 -15.64 14.25 -16.19
C TYR A 155 -16.42 12.95 -16.14
N LYS A 156 -16.40 12.28 -14.99
CA LYS A 156 -17.17 11.07 -14.70
C LYS A 156 -17.91 11.27 -13.38
N VAL A 157 -19.18 10.92 -13.36
CA VAL A 157 -19.98 10.84 -12.14
C VAL A 157 -20.41 9.40 -11.96
N LEU A 158 -20.22 8.85 -10.77
CA LEU A 158 -20.72 7.54 -10.40
C LEU A 158 -21.62 7.68 -9.18
N VAL A 159 -22.76 7.01 -9.24
CA VAL A 159 -23.68 6.84 -8.12
C VAL A 159 -23.91 5.34 -7.96
N ALA A 160 -23.78 4.85 -6.73
CA ALA A 160 -24.03 3.45 -6.42
C ALA A 160 -24.84 3.33 -5.13
N ALA A 161 -25.62 2.26 -5.02
CA ALA A 161 -26.35 1.93 -3.80
C ALA A 161 -26.63 0.42 -3.75
N ASP A 162 -26.70 -0.12 -2.53
CA ASP A 162 -27.24 -1.45 -2.29
C ASP A 162 -28.10 -1.47 -1.04
N THR A 163 -29.02 -2.44 -0.99
CA THR A 163 -29.95 -2.59 0.14
C THR A 163 -29.45 -3.58 1.17
N ALA A 164 -28.43 -4.40 0.89
CA ALA A 164 -27.96 -5.43 1.82
C ALA A 164 -27.09 -4.83 2.94
N THR A 165 -26.42 -3.72 2.68
CA THR A 165 -25.53 -3.01 3.60
C THR A 165 -25.91 -1.55 3.80
N ASP A 166 -27.10 -1.17 3.31
CA ASP A 166 -27.59 0.22 3.24
C ASP A 166 -26.54 1.18 2.63
N TYR A 167 -25.77 0.69 1.67
CA TYR A 167 -24.67 1.42 1.03
C TYR A 167 -25.18 2.49 0.08
N ARG A 168 -24.49 3.63 0.06
CA ARG A 168 -24.69 4.70 -0.93
C ARG A 168 -23.36 5.34 -1.25
N GLN A 169 -23.14 5.70 -2.51
CA GLN A 169 -21.92 6.34 -2.97
C GLN A 169 -22.21 7.42 -4.00
N VAL A 170 -21.46 8.51 -3.93
CA VAL A 170 -21.32 9.50 -4.99
C VAL A 170 -19.84 9.76 -5.20
N ASN A 171 -19.38 9.57 -6.43
CA ASN A 171 -18.03 9.82 -6.87
C ASN A 171 -18.05 10.80 -8.05
N PHE A 172 -17.12 11.75 -8.03
CA PHE A 172 -16.90 12.69 -9.13
C PHE A 172 -15.42 12.69 -9.51
N ALA A 173 -15.14 12.57 -10.80
CA ALA A 173 -13.81 12.73 -11.37
C ALA A 173 -13.84 13.82 -12.43
N GLY A 174 -12.88 14.75 -12.39
CA GLY A 174 -12.59 15.71 -13.46
C GLY A 174 -11.16 15.52 -13.94
N TYR A 175 -10.95 15.48 -15.25
CA TYR A 175 -9.65 15.12 -15.83
C TYR A 175 -9.42 15.77 -17.19
N GLY A 176 -8.15 15.93 -17.56
CA GLY A 176 -7.80 16.41 -18.88
C GLY A 176 -6.32 16.73 -19.09
N LEU A 177 -6.01 17.13 -20.31
CA LEU A 177 -4.70 17.57 -20.77
C LEU A 177 -4.70 19.10 -20.87
N LEU A 178 -3.97 19.77 -19.97
CA LEU A 178 -3.76 21.22 -20.02
C LEU A 178 -2.86 21.62 -21.20
N THR A 179 -1.93 20.74 -21.55
CA THR A 179 -1.12 20.78 -22.78
C THR A 179 -0.93 19.34 -23.26
N ASP A 180 -0.34 19.13 -24.43
CA ASP A 180 -0.07 17.78 -24.95
C ASP A 180 0.88 16.97 -24.03
N LYS A 181 1.63 17.65 -23.16
CA LYS A 181 2.58 17.09 -22.19
C LYS A 181 2.10 17.08 -20.74
N LEU A 182 1.03 17.80 -20.40
CA LEU A 182 0.61 18.02 -19.01
C LEU A 182 -0.84 17.56 -18.81
N GLY A 183 -1.00 16.43 -18.11
CA GLY A 183 -2.28 15.89 -17.68
C GLY A 183 -2.58 16.18 -16.22
N VAL A 184 -3.85 16.40 -15.90
CA VAL A 184 -4.36 16.60 -14.54
C VAL A 184 -5.61 15.77 -14.29
N LEU A 185 -5.75 15.25 -13.07
CA LEU A 185 -6.91 14.50 -12.61
C LEU A 185 -7.23 14.90 -11.17
N ALA A 186 -8.51 15.07 -10.89
CA ALA A 186 -9.04 15.18 -9.54
C ALA A 186 -10.22 14.21 -9.39
N ILE A 187 -10.20 13.39 -8.33
CA ILE A 187 -11.29 12.51 -7.94
C ILE A 187 -11.69 12.83 -6.51
N ILE A 188 -12.99 12.95 -6.25
CA ILE A 188 -13.56 12.99 -4.91
C ILE A 188 -14.60 11.88 -4.79
N ASN A 189 -14.62 11.22 -3.65
CA ASN A 189 -15.60 10.19 -3.35
C ASN A 189 -16.21 10.42 -1.97
N LYS A 190 -17.51 10.17 -1.87
CA LYS A 190 -18.20 10.03 -0.60
C LYS A 190 -19.05 8.77 -0.65
N ASP A 191 -18.84 7.86 0.30
CA ASP A 191 -19.75 6.74 0.54
C ASP A 191 -20.18 6.65 2.00
N GLU A 192 -21.32 5.98 2.20
CA GLU A 192 -21.88 5.65 3.49
C GLU A 192 -22.27 4.16 3.46
N SER A 193 -21.92 3.42 4.51
CA SER A 193 -22.32 2.03 4.73
C SER A 193 -23.09 1.95 6.05
N GLY A 194 -24.27 1.34 6.03
CA GLY A 194 -25.18 1.27 7.18
C GLY A 194 -25.30 -0.14 7.76
N ASP A 195 -26.53 -0.53 8.09
CA ASP A 195 -26.83 -1.82 8.69
C ASP A 195 -26.59 -2.97 7.70
N ILE A 196 -25.90 -4.01 8.15
CA ILE A 196 -25.65 -5.20 7.34
C ILE A 196 -26.76 -6.22 7.60
N LYS A 197 -27.57 -6.47 6.58
CA LYS A 197 -28.69 -7.42 6.62
C LYS A 197 -28.18 -8.85 6.46
N THR A 198 -28.48 -9.67 7.45
CA THR A 198 -28.12 -11.10 7.48
C THR A 198 -29.35 -11.97 7.21
N PRO A 199 -29.26 -12.98 6.33
CA PRO A 199 -30.37 -13.92 6.13
C PRO A 199 -30.78 -14.60 7.44
N ASN A 200 -32.07 -14.56 7.78
CA ASN A 200 -32.64 -15.23 8.95
C ASN A 200 -32.04 -14.84 10.32
N ALA A 201 -31.38 -13.69 10.41
CA ALA A 201 -30.79 -13.19 11.66
C ALA A 201 -30.95 -11.67 11.78
N LYS A 202 -30.74 -11.14 13.00
CA LYS A 202 -30.79 -9.69 13.25
C LYS A 202 -29.67 -8.97 12.48
N PRO A 203 -29.92 -7.77 11.92
CA PRO A 203 -28.89 -7.03 11.22
C PRO A 203 -27.74 -6.64 12.16
N ILE A 204 -26.55 -6.48 11.57
CA ILE A 204 -25.38 -5.95 12.26
C ILE A 204 -25.42 -4.42 12.16
N VAL A 205 -25.60 -3.75 13.30
CA VAL A 205 -25.87 -2.30 13.37
C VAL A 205 -24.71 -1.45 13.89
N ASN A 206 -23.56 -2.08 14.16
CA ASN A 206 -22.41 -1.43 14.82
C ASN A 206 -21.15 -1.36 13.92
N LYS A 207 -21.32 -1.51 12.61
CA LYS A 207 -20.22 -1.54 11.62
C LYS A 207 -20.37 -0.51 10.51
N HIS A 208 -21.10 0.58 10.78
CA HIS A 208 -21.29 1.67 9.84
C HIS A 208 -19.95 2.26 9.40
N GLY A 209 -19.91 2.77 8.17
CA GLY A 209 -18.75 3.40 7.57
C GLY A 209 -19.16 4.68 6.86
N GLY A 210 -18.25 5.63 6.81
CA GLY A 210 -18.47 6.93 6.18
C GLY A 210 -17.19 7.34 5.50
N LEU A 211 -16.97 6.83 4.28
CA LEU A 211 -15.76 7.14 3.51
C LEU A 211 -15.89 8.51 2.87
N LYS A 212 -14.87 9.33 3.08
CA LYS A 212 -14.57 10.49 2.24
C LYS A 212 -13.14 10.33 1.76
N SER A 213 -12.92 10.47 0.46
CA SER A 213 -11.58 10.38 -0.09
C SER A 213 -11.39 11.36 -1.24
N ALA A 214 -10.14 11.70 -1.50
CA ALA A 214 -9.75 12.53 -2.63
C ALA A 214 -8.43 12.02 -3.23
N LEU A 215 -8.29 12.20 -4.53
CA LEU A 215 -7.04 12.02 -5.29
C LEU A 215 -6.86 13.25 -6.17
N VAL A 216 -5.69 13.85 -6.14
CA VAL A 216 -5.23 14.83 -7.13
C VAL A 216 -3.96 14.29 -7.76
N LYS A 217 -3.89 14.32 -9.08
CA LYS A 217 -2.78 13.78 -9.86
C LYS A 217 -2.35 14.74 -10.96
N VAL A 218 -1.04 14.90 -11.11
CA VAL A 218 -0.41 15.70 -12.17
C VAL A 218 0.62 14.81 -12.86
N VAL A 219 0.44 14.61 -14.16
CA VAL A 219 1.32 13.79 -14.98
C VAL A 219 1.96 14.68 -16.04
N TYR A 220 3.28 14.72 -16.09
CA TYR A 220 4.05 15.51 -17.03
C TYR A 220 4.98 14.61 -17.86
N ASP A 221 4.80 14.62 -19.18
CA ASP A 221 5.70 13.96 -20.12
C ASP A 221 6.75 14.96 -20.60
N PHE A 222 8.01 14.75 -20.22
CA PHE A 222 9.10 15.57 -20.76
C PHE A 222 9.25 15.33 -22.26
N ASN A 223 9.14 14.05 -22.65
CA ASN A 223 9.16 13.52 -24.00
C ASN A 223 8.43 12.15 -24.03
N GLU A 224 8.53 11.42 -25.13
CA GLU A 224 7.87 10.12 -25.32
C GLU A 224 8.39 8.98 -24.40
N ASN A 225 9.59 9.15 -23.82
CA ASN A 225 10.24 8.15 -22.97
C ASN A 225 10.21 8.53 -21.48
N GLU A 226 10.15 9.83 -21.16
CA GLU A 226 10.31 10.37 -19.81
C GLU A 226 9.04 11.00 -19.26
N GLN A 227 8.62 10.54 -18.07
CA GLN A 227 7.41 11.00 -17.39
C GLN A 227 7.66 11.22 -15.91
N LEU A 228 7.00 12.24 -15.36
CA LEU A 228 6.85 12.47 -13.93
C LEU A 228 5.36 12.46 -13.55
N ASP A 229 5.00 11.61 -12.59
CA ASP A 229 3.68 11.51 -11.99
C ASP A 229 3.76 11.93 -10.51
N LEU A 230 3.01 12.98 -10.17
CA LEU A 230 2.84 13.44 -8.80
C LEU A 230 1.39 13.18 -8.35
N SER A 231 1.22 12.49 -7.22
CA SER A 231 -0.11 12.21 -6.67
C SER A 231 -0.22 12.59 -5.19
N ILE A 232 -1.37 13.16 -4.82
CA ILE A 232 -1.76 13.42 -3.43
C ILE A 232 -3.09 12.72 -3.19
N GLN A 233 -3.17 11.95 -2.12
CA GLN A 233 -4.35 11.17 -1.77
C GLN A 233 -4.72 11.40 -0.31
N HIS A 234 -6.02 11.53 -0.07
CA HIS A 234 -6.61 11.55 1.26
C HIS A 234 -7.68 10.47 1.35
N PHE A 235 -7.69 9.73 2.44
CA PHE A 235 -8.70 8.73 2.79
C PHE A 235 -9.15 8.98 4.23
N ASN A 236 -10.45 9.01 4.47
CA ASN A 236 -11.04 9.07 5.81
C ASN A 236 -12.28 8.19 5.84
N ASP A 237 -12.21 7.04 6.53
CA ASP A 237 -13.37 6.22 6.84
C ASP A 237 -13.63 6.27 8.34
N SER A 238 -14.77 6.85 8.73
CA SER A 238 -15.11 7.05 10.13
C SER A 238 -16.60 6.90 10.41
N GLY A 239 -16.93 6.68 11.68
CA GLY A 239 -18.30 6.57 12.13
C GLY A 239 -18.42 6.26 13.61
N HIS A 240 -19.66 6.27 14.10
CA HIS A 240 -20.02 5.77 15.43
C HIS A 240 -20.15 4.25 15.34
N ARG A 241 -19.01 3.56 15.48
CA ARG A 241 -18.89 2.13 15.18
C ARG A 241 -18.06 1.43 16.24
N ALA A 242 -18.13 0.09 16.24
CA ALA A 242 -17.40 -0.72 17.21
C ALA A 242 -15.89 -0.46 17.16
N LEU A 243 -15.25 -0.52 18.33
CA LEU A 243 -13.79 -0.39 18.48
C LEU A 243 -13.02 -1.45 17.68
N SER A 244 -13.52 -2.69 17.71
CA SER A 244 -12.94 -3.86 17.04
C SER A 244 -13.78 -4.18 15.81
N GLY A 245 -13.15 -4.11 14.64
CA GLY A 245 -13.84 -4.42 13.38
C GLY A 245 -14.08 -5.91 13.15
N GLU A 246 -13.15 -6.75 13.60
CA GLU A 246 -13.19 -8.19 13.39
C GLU A 246 -14.32 -8.87 14.18
N LYS A 247 -14.46 -8.54 15.46
CA LYS A 247 -15.37 -9.25 16.37
C LYS A 247 -16.86 -8.96 16.07
N PRO A 248 -17.75 -9.95 16.24
CA PRO A 248 -19.20 -9.71 16.29
C PRO A 248 -19.57 -9.05 17.64
N GLY A 249 -20.34 -7.95 17.61
CA GLY A 249 -20.72 -7.21 18.82
C GLY A 249 -19.67 -6.22 19.34
N ALA A 250 -19.95 -5.53 20.45
CA ALA A 250 -19.00 -4.64 21.13
C ALA A 250 -18.19 -5.45 22.16
N THR A 251 -16.86 -5.29 22.19
CA THR A 251 -16.00 -5.97 23.20
C THR A 251 -15.56 -5.08 24.35
N ASN A 252 -16.41 -4.07 24.63
CA ASN A 252 -16.52 -3.30 25.86
C ASN A 252 -15.41 -2.26 26.15
N ILE A 253 -15.80 -0.97 26.11
CA ILE A 253 -15.92 -0.17 27.35
C ILE A 253 -17.27 0.57 27.22
N ASP A 254 -18.30 0.25 27.98
CA ASP A 254 -18.91 -1.08 27.95
C ASP A 254 -19.85 -1.36 26.76
N GLU A 255 -19.87 -0.54 25.69
CA GLU A 255 -20.53 -0.89 24.41
C GLU A 255 -20.28 0.14 23.28
N ALA A 256 -19.25 0.98 23.42
CA ALA A 256 -19.07 2.20 22.63
C ALA A 256 -19.21 2.01 21.10
N LEU A 257 -20.29 2.55 20.54
CA LEU A 257 -20.36 3.17 19.21
C LEU A 257 -19.72 4.56 19.29
N GLY A 258 -18.53 4.66 19.88
CA GLY A 258 -17.74 5.89 19.89
C GLY A 258 -17.29 6.23 18.48
N PHE A 259 -16.81 7.46 18.30
CA PHE A 259 -16.21 7.82 17.03
C PHE A 259 -14.90 7.04 16.87
N ASN A 260 -14.85 6.19 15.83
CA ASN A 260 -13.67 5.44 15.43
C ASN A 260 -13.40 5.68 13.94
N GLY A 261 -12.31 6.38 13.66
CA GLY A 261 -11.90 6.74 12.30
C GLY A 261 -10.55 6.15 11.93
N TYR A 262 -10.38 5.85 10.64
CA TYR A 262 -9.09 5.55 10.04
C TYR A 262 -8.87 6.54 8.91
N GLU A 263 -7.70 7.17 8.93
CA GLU A 263 -7.31 8.15 7.93
C GLU A 263 -5.97 7.78 7.30
N ARG A 264 -5.79 8.19 6.06
CA ARG A 264 -4.51 8.07 5.38
C ARG A 264 -4.28 9.22 4.43
N ASP A 265 -3.13 9.85 4.57
CA ASP A 265 -2.59 10.80 3.60
C ASP A 265 -1.38 10.17 2.89
N THR A 266 -1.36 10.23 1.56
CA THR A 266 -0.24 9.72 0.75
C THR A 266 0.17 10.77 -0.28
N LEU A 267 1.47 11.04 -0.37
CA LEU A 267 2.10 11.81 -1.43
C LEU A 267 3.08 10.91 -2.16
N THR A 268 2.99 10.85 -3.49
CA THR A 268 3.93 10.09 -4.32
C THR A 268 4.51 10.98 -5.41
N ALA A 269 5.80 10.78 -5.70
CA ALA A 269 6.48 11.29 -6.88
C ALA A 269 7.13 10.12 -7.60
N ASN A 270 6.60 9.80 -8.77
CA ASN A 270 7.03 8.70 -9.62
C ASN A 270 7.68 9.27 -10.88
N TYR A 271 8.97 9.01 -11.07
CA TYR A 271 9.67 9.31 -12.31
C TYR A 271 9.92 8.00 -13.07
N SER A 272 9.73 8.03 -14.38
CA SER A 272 10.09 6.91 -15.25
C SER A 272 10.76 7.38 -16.53
N ASN A 273 11.78 6.66 -16.97
CA ASN A 273 12.41 6.77 -18.28
C ASN A 273 12.42 5.37 -18.92
N HIS A 274 11.67 5.21 -20.00
CA HIS A 274 11.61 3.98 -20.79
C HIS A 274 12.21 4.23 -22.19
N SER A 275 13.47 4.66 -22.24
CA SER A 275 14.17 4.94 -23.50
C SER A 275 14.62 3.67 -24.23
N ASP A 276 14.89 3.78 -25.53
CA ASP A 276 15.49 2.70 -26.32
C ASP A 276 16.99 2.47 -26.00
N ASN A 277 17.57 3.21 -25.06
CA ASN A 277 18.95 2.99 -24.63
C ASN A 277 19.02 1.68 -23.84
N PRO A 278 19.78 0.66 -24.29
CA PRO A 278 19.84 -0.63 -23.62
C PRO A 278 20.38 -0.54 -22.19
N LEU A 279 21.04 0.54 -21.78
CA LEU A 279 21.54 0.70 -20.42
C LEU A 279 20.59 1.47 -19.49
N LEU A 280 19.46 1.98 -20.00
CA LEU A 280 18.58 2.90 -19.29
C LEU A 280 17.10 2.59 -19.47
N ASP A 281 16.53 1.95 -18.44
CA ASP A 281 15.11 1.83 -18.18
C ASP A 281 14.89 2.08 -16.68
N LEU A 282 14.72 3.35 -16.32
CA LEU A 282 14.81 3.85 -14.96
C LEU A 282 13.41 4.12 -14.41
N SER A 283 13.14 3.64 -13.21
CA SER A 283 11.98 4.01 -12.41
C SER A 283 12.43 4.46 -11.02
N ALA A 284 11.90 5.59 -10.56
CA ALA A 284 12.16 6.13 -9.23
C ALA A 284 10.85 6.57 -8.57
N THR A 285 10.59 6.06 -7.36
CA THR A 285 9.43 6.42 -6.55
C THR A 285 9.91 7.00 -5.23
N ALA A 286 9.56 8.26 -4.96
CA ALA A 286 9.68 8.85 -3.63
C ALA A 286 8.27 9.03 -3.04
N TYR A 287 8.09 8.74 -1.76
CA TYR A 287 6.79 8.86 -1.14
C TYR A 287 6.83 9.28 0.32
N PHE A 288 5.71 9.86 0.74
CA PHE A 288 5.32 10.06 2.12
C PHE A 288 3.95 9.40 2.32
N ASN A 289 3.78 8.67 3.41
CA ASN A 289 2.52 8.06 3.78
C ASN A 289 2.30 8.21 5.28
N GLU A 290 1.14 8.68 5.70
CA GLU A 290 0.75 8.74 7.10
C GLU A 290 -0.61 8.08 7.27
N LYS A 291 -0.66 7.03 8.09
CA LYS A 291 -1.91 6.42 8.55
C LYS A 291 -2.22 6.94 9.94
N ARG A 292 -3.49 7.25 10.20
CA ARG A 292 -3.98 7.62 11.53
C ARG A 292 -5.18 6.77 11.91
N MET A 293 -5.31 6.48 13.19
CA MET A 293 -6.54 5.96 13.79
C MET A 293 -6.99 6.94 14.88
N VAL A 294 -8.17 7.52 14.69
CA VAL A 294 -8.75 8.52 15.60
C VAL A 294 -9.83 7.86 16.45
N ARG A 295 -9.75 8.04 17.77
CA ARG A 295 -10.72 7.54 18.73
C ARG A 295 -11.19 8.66 19.64
N SER A 296 -12.50 8.82 19.79
CA SER A 296 -13.04 9.75 20.79
C SER A 296 -12.68 9.32 22.22
N ALA A 297 -12.81 10.27 23.15
CA ALA A 297 -12.79 9.97 24.56
C ALA A 297 -13.89 8.93 24.88
N THR A 298 -13.62 8.08 25.87
CA THR A 298 -14.53 7.02 26.28
C THR A 298 -14.40 6.77 27.78
N SER A 299 -15.49 6.36 28.41
CA SER A 299 -15.50 6.02 29.82
C SER A 299 -16.31 4.74 30.02
N GLY A 300 -15.84 3.85 30.88
CA GLY A 300 -16.54 2.61 31.22
C GLY A 300 -15.80 1.81 32.28
N THR A 301 -16.19 0.55 32.47
CA THR A 301 -15.57 -0.31 33.48
C THR A 301 -14.06 -0.39 33.29
N ASN A 302 -13.30 -0.15 34.37
CA ASN A 302 -11.86 -0.35 34.36
C ASN A 302 -11.55 -1.85 34.51
N TRP A 303 -11.15 -2.45 33.40
CA TRP A 303 -10.66 -3.83 33.32
C TRP A 303 -9.14 -3.85 33.38
N PHE A 304 -8.57 -4.67 34.26
CA PHE A 304 -7.12 -4.82 34.39
C PHE A 304 -6.76 -6.30 34.63
N ARG A 305 -5.51 -6.65 34.34
CA ARG A 305 -4.97 -7.98 34.66
C ARG A 305 -4.09 -7.88 35.90
N ASP A 306 -4.20 -8.85 36.79
CA ASP A 306 -3.27 -9.00 37.91
C ASP A 306 -1.94 -9.65 37.46
N ALA A 307 -1.04 -9.90 38.41
CA ALA A 307 0.24 -10.54 38.14
C ALA A 307 0.13 -12.00 37.65
N ALA A 308 -0.98 -12.69 37.93
CA ALA A 308 -1.27 -14.02 37.40
C ALA A 308 -1.86 -13.98 35.98
N GLY A 309 -2.24 -12.78 35.51
CA GLY A 309 -2.85 -12.55 34.21
C GLY A 309 -4.38 -12.66 34.22
N ASP A 310 -5.00 -12.84 35.38
CA ASP A 310 -6.45 -12.95 35.53
C ASP A 310 -7.12 -11.59 35.39
N TRP A 311 -8.29 -11.57 34.73
CA TRP A 311 -9.05 -10.34 34.50
C TRP A 311 -9.86 -9.94 35.73
N HIS A 312 -9.67 -8.70 36.15
CA HIS A 312 -10.40 -8.07 37.25
C HIS A 312 -11.10 -6.80 36.78
N LYS A 313 -12.10 -6.36 37.56
CA LYS A 313 -12.82 -5.11 37.35
C LYS A 313 -12.87 -4.28 38.62
N ASP A 314 -12.37 -3.06 38.54
CA ASP A 314 -12.42 -2.12 39.66
C ASP A 314 -12.56 -0.67 39.20
N GLY A 315 -13.72 -0.08 39.52
CA GLY A 315 -13.98 1.32 39.21
C GLY A 315 -14.28 1.60 37.75
N VAL A 316 -14.03 2.85 37.36
CA VAL A 316 -14.30 3.41 36.03
C VAL A 316 -13.00 3.95 35.45
N ALA A 317 -12.72 3.62 34.19
CA ALA A 317 -11.62 4.19 33.42
C ALA A 317 -12.18 5.23 32.44
N ALA A 318 -11.74 6.48 32.57
CA ALA A 318 -11.93 7.52 31.57
C ALA A 318 -10.65 7.61 30.71
N ILE A 319 -10.79 7.33 29.42
CA ILE A 319 -9.71 7.36 28.45
C ILE A 319 -9.94 8.56 27.52
N PRO A 320 -8.97 9.48 27.38
CA PRO A 320 -9.13 10.68 26.56
C PRO A 320 -9.24 10.33 25.07
N ALA A 321 -9.56 11.34 24.26
CA ALA A 321 -9.46 11.23 22.82
C ALA A 321 -8.00 10.93 22.44
N ARG A 322 -7.83 10.04 21.46
CA ARG A 322 -6.53 9.49 21.07
C ARG A 322 -6.41 9.47 19.56
N GLU A 323 -5.23 9.82 19.07
CA GLU A 323 -4.82 9.61 17.69
C GLU A 323 -3.58 8.72 17.69
N TYR A 324 -3.65 7.60 16.99
CA TYR A 324 -2.50 6.74 16.74
C TYR A 324 -2.02 7.05 15.34
N SER A 325 -0.73 7.27 15.13
CA SER A 325 -0.17 7.55 13.80
C SER A 325 0.97 6.61 13.45
N TYR A 326 1.09 6.32 12.15
CA TYR A 326 2.22 5.64 11.54
C TYR A 326 2.61 6.38 10.28
N LYS A 327 3.74 7.08 10.36
CA LYS A 327 4.31 7.88 9.29
C LYS A 327 5.43 7.10 8.63
N THR A 328 5.51 7.14 7.30
CA THR A 328 6.55 6.50 6.50
C THR A 328 7.01 7.44 5.41
N ILE A 329 8.33 7.55 5.25
CA ILE A 329 8.96 8.21 4.11
C ILE A 329 9.83 7.15 3.43
N GLY A 330 9.78 7.06 2.11
CA GLY A 330 10.59 6.07 1.39
C GLY A 330 10.96 6.47 -0.02
N LEU A 331 11.88 5.68 -0.55
CA LEU A 331 12.50 5.81 -1.85
C LEU A 331 12.72 4.41 -2.44
N ASP A 332 12.31 4.21 -3.68
CA ASP A 332 12.63 3.03 -4.49
C ASP A 332 13.20 3.53 -5.82
N ILE A 333 14.40 3.09 -6.19
CA ILE A 333 15.04 3.42 -7.46
C ILE A 333 15.51 2.12 -8.10
N ARG A 334 15.09 1.88 -9.34
CA ARG A 334 15.52 0.72 -10.12
C ARG A 334 15.84 1.10 -11.55
N ASN A 335 16.85 0.44 -12.11
CA ASN A 335 17.18 0.51 -13.52
C ASN A 335 17.26 -0.89 -14.10
N THR A 336 16.61 -1.12 -15.23
CA THR A 336 16.83 -2.30 -16.05
C THR A 336 17.78 -1.96 -17.18
N MET A 337 18.78 -2.82 -17.39
CA MET A 337 19.76 -2.72 -18.47
C MET A 337 19.83 -4.04 -19.22
N ILE A 338 20.09 -3.99 -20.51
CA ILE A 338 20.33 -5.13 -21.38
C ILE A 338 21.84 -5.22 -21.58
N VAL A 339 22.47 -6.25 -21.00
CA VAL A 339 23.91 -6.49 -21.09
C VAL A 339 24.12 -7.84 -21.76
N ASN A 340 24.70 -7.86 -22.97
CA ASN A 340 24.84 -9.07 -23.79
C ASN A 340 23.50 -9.81 -23.97
N ASP A 341 22.46 -9.09 -24.39
CA ASP A 341 21.09 -9.59 -24.58
C ASP A 341 20.40 -10.13 -23.33
N ILE A 342 20.98 -9.90 -22.14
CA ILE A 342 20.41 -10.30 -20.85
C ILE A 342 19.85 -9.06 -20.15
N PRO A 343 18.53 -9.00 -19.89
CA PRO A 343 17.95 -8.01 -18.98
C PRO A 343 18.48 -8.23 -17.55
N VAL A 344 19.00 -7.15 -16.96
CA VAL A 344 19.49 -7.08 -15.59
C VAL A 344 18.86 -5.87 -14.92
N THR A 345 18.06 -6.11 -13.90
CA THR A 345 17.49 -5.05 -13.06
C THR A 345 18.30 -4.91 -11.79
N VAL A 346 18.77 -3.69 -11.51
CA VAL A 346 19.43 -3.32 -10.26
C VAL A 346 18.59 -2.25 -9.56
N GLY A 347 18.59 -2.24 -8.23
CA GLY A 347 17.87 -1.20 -7.51
C GLY A 347 18.26 -1.06 -6.05
N ILE A 348 17.79 0.05 -5.48
CA ILE A 348 17.88 0.39 -4.07
C ILE A 348 16.50 0.74 -3.54
N GLU A 349 16.20 0.25 -2.34
CA GLU A 349 14.96 0.54 -1.62
C GLU A 349 15.32 1.07 -0.23
N SER A 350 14.65 2.12 0.21
CA SER A 350 14.80 2.64 1.56
C SER A 350 13.46 3.14 2.09
N PHE A 351 13.24 2.93 3.38
CA PHE A 351 12.20 3.65 4.09
C PHE A 351 12.60 3.94 5.53
N LYS A 352 11.96 4.95 6.11
CA LYS A 352 11.90 5.18 7.54
C LYS A 352 10.45 5.34 7.96
N SER A 353 10.04 4.64 9.00
CA SER A 353 8.75 4.81 9.64
C SER A 353 8.87 5.17 11.11
N GLU A 354 7.82 5.80 11.63
CA GLU A 354 7.71 6.28 13.00
C GLU A 354 6.26 6.15 13.47
N GLN A 355 6.09 5.73 14.73
CA GLN A 355 4.80 5.63 15.39
C GLN A 355 4.64 6.67 16.48
N ALA A 356 3.42 7.16 16.66
CA ALA A 356 3.09 8.04 17.79
C ALA A 356 1.66 7.80 18.28
N ILE A 357 1.40 8.25 19.50
CA ILE A 357 0.07 8.32 20.13
C ILE A 357 -0.10 9.75 20.67
N GLY A 358 -0.96 10.54 20.03
CA GLY A 358 -1.40 11.83 20.55
C GLY A 358 -2.62 11.66 21.45
N VAL A 359 -2.64 12.34 22.60
CA VAL A 359 -3.78 12.31 23.54
C VAL A 359 -4.21 13.71 23.98
N GLU A 360 -5.52 13.90 24.12
CA GLU A 360 -6.12 15.16 24.60
C GLU A 360 -6.41 15.09 26.11
N GLY A 361 -5.35 14.91 26.92
CA GLY A 361 -5.44 14.85 28.38
C GLY A 361 -4.91 13.55 28.98
N LEU A 362 -5.19 13.33 30.26
CA LEU A 362 -4.73 12.15 31.00
C LEU A 362 -5.80 11.05 30.99
N LYS A 363 -5.36 9.79 30.96
CA LYS A 363 -6.21 8.67 31.36
C LYS A 363 -6.47 8.78 32.86
N GLU A 364 -7.71 8.66 33.27
CA GLU A 364 -8.09 8.63 34.69
C GLU A 364 -8.75 7.30 35.05
N ILE A 365 -8.36 6.72 36.18
CA ILE A 365 -9.03 5.58 36.80
C ILE A 365 -9.63 6.07 38.12
N THR A 366 -10.92 5.85 38.32
CA THR A 366 -11.58 6.08 39.62
C THR A 366 -11.98 4.73 40.17
N HIS A 367 -11.30 4.26 41.21
CA HIS A 367 -11.55 2.97 41.88
C HIS A 367 -12.87 2.99 42.65
N LYS A 368 -13.39 1.81 43.02
CA LYS A 368 -14.66 1.71 43.77
C LYS A 368 -14.59 2.34 45.16
N ASP A 369 -13.40 2.43 45.74
CA ASP A 369 -13.16 3.09 47.03
C ASP A 369 -13.07 4.62 46.92
N GLY A 370 -13.18 5.17 45.70
CA GLY A 370 -13.13 6.60 45.41
C GLY A 370 -11.72 7.15 45.15
N THR A 371 -10.67 6.33 45.28
CA THR A 371 -9.31 6.74 44.91
C THR A 371 -9.20 6.95 43.40
N LYS A 372 -8.31 7.87 43.00
CA LYS A 372 -8.10 8.23 41.60
C LYS A 372 -6.63 8.11 41.21
N GLU A 373 -6.42 7.55 40.03
CA GLU A 373 -5.12 7.48 39.37
C GLU A 373 -5.20 8.22 38.04
N SER A 374 -4.13 8.94 37.69
CA SER A 374 -4.02 9.62 36.40
C SER A 374 -2.71 9.23 35.73
N ALA A 375 -2.74 8.96 34.43
CA ALA A 375 -1.57 8.61 33.64
C ALA A 375 -1.60 9.31 32.28
N ASP A 376 -0.45 9.83 31.87
CA ASP A 376 -0.24 10.19 30.47
C ASP A 376 -0.01 8.89 29.68
N ILE A 377 -0.77 8.74 28.61
CA ILE A 377 -0.70 7.57 27.70
C ILE A 377 -0.26 7.98 26.30
N GLY A 378 0.16 9.24 26.12
CA GLY A 378 0.74 9.76 24.90
C GLY A 378 2.14 9.19 24.66
N VAL A 379 2.50 9.07 23.38
CA VAL A 379 3.80 8.61 22.91
C VAL A 379 4.20 9.50 21.75
N TYR A 380 5.08 10.47 21.98
CA TYR A 380 5.45 11.48 20.97
C TYR A 380 6.77 11.18 20.25
N ASN A 381 7.60 10.28 20.80
CA ASN A 381 8.83 9.77 20.18
C ASN A 381 8.76 8.25 20.16
N GLY A 382 7.77 7.70 19.45
CA GLY A 382 7.51 6.28 19.48
C GLY A 382 8.50 5.46 18.65
N PRO A 383 8.24 4.14 18.54
CA PRO A 383 9.10 3.24 17.78
C PRO A 383 9.32 3.69 16.35
N THR A 384 10.55 3.52 15.88
CA THR A 384 10.94 3.73 14.49
C THR A 384 11.40 2.43 13.85
N ALA A 385 11.20 2.33 12.54
CA ALA A 385 11.81 1.29 11.72
C ALA A 385 12.50 1.94 10.52
N THR A 386 13.71 1.50 10.20
CA THR A 386 14.44 1.96 9.01
C THR A 386 14.93 0.77 8.21
N LEU A 387 14.82 0.89 6.89
CA LEU A 387 15.36 -0.06 5.92
C LEU A 387 16.28 0.68 4.95
N ILE A 388 17.40 0.05 4.63
CA ILE A 388 18.11 0.25 3.37
C ILE A 388 18.40 -1.12 2.74
N GLY A 389 18.03 -1.29 1.49
CA GLY A 389 18.21 -2.52 0.75
C GLY A 389 18.74 -2.26 -0.65
N GLY A 390 19.55 -3.19 -1.16
CA GLY A 390 20.02 -3.21 -2.54
C GLY A 390 19.74 -4.57 -3.16
N TYR A 391 19.38 -4.59 -4.45
CA TYR A 391 19.04 -5.83 -5.13
C TYR A 391 19.50 -5.84 -6.59
N VAL A 392 19.68 -7.06 -7.09
CA VAL A 392 19.93 -7.35 -8.51
C VAL A 392 19.14 -8.58 -8.92
N GLN A 393 18.57 -8.54 -10.13
CA GLN A 393 17.91 -9.65 -10.80
C GLN A 393 18.38 -9.69 -12.25
N ALA A 394 18.61 -10.89 -12.77
CA ALA A 394 18.88 -11.10 -14.18
C ALA A 394 17.83 -12.04 -14.79
N GLU A 395 17.60 -11.94 -16.09
CA GLU A 395 16.65 -12.79 -16.80
C GLU A 395 17.33 -13.46 -17.98
N PHE A 396 17.57 -14.76 -17.88
CA PHE A 396 18.19 -15.55 -18.93
C PHE A 396 17.12 -16.29 -19.72
N VAL A 397 17.20 -16.25 -21.04
CA VAL A 397 16.35 -17.05 -21.93
C VAL A 397 17.25 -17.98 -22.75
N VAL A 398 17.09 -19.29 -22.57
CA VAL A 398 17.83 -20.34 -23.27
C VAL A 398 16.84 -21.28 -23.94
N GLY A 399 16.61 -21.08 -25.23
CA GLY A 399 15.57 -21.79 -25.97
C GLY A 399 14.19 -21.52 -25.37
N ALA A 400 13.53 -22.55 -24.87
CA ALA A 400 12.20 -22.44 -24.26
C ALA A 400 12.22 -22.29 -22.73
N LEU A 401 13.41 -22.22 -22.13
CA LEU A 401 13.61 -22.07 -20.70
C LEU A 401 14.00 -20.64 -20.37
N GLN A 402 13.28 -20.04 -19.43
CA GLN A 402 13.63 -18.79 -18.79
C GLN A 402 14.09 -19.05 -17.36
N ILE A 403 15.20 -18.43 -16.95
CA ILE A 403 15.77 -18.54 -15.60
C ILE A 403 15.98 -17.14 -15.05
N ILE A 404 15.47 -16.89 -13.85
CA ILE A 404 15.44 -15.57 -13.21
C ILE A 404 16.10 -15.67 -11.84
N PRO A 405 17.44 -15.61 -11.75
CA PRO A 405 18.13 -15.47 -10.48
C PRO A 405 18.07 -14.02 -10.00
N GLY A 406 17.91 -13.83 -8.70
CA GLY A 406 18.03 -12.54 -8.05
C GLY A 406 18.57 -12.66 -6.64
N ILE A 407 19.15 -11.59 -6.13
CA ILE A 407 19.55 -11.49 -4.73
C ILE A 407 19.29 -10.08 -4.24
N ARG A 408 18.79 -9.99 -3.00
CA ARG A 408 18.68 -8.73 -2.28
C ARG A 408 19.43 -8.80 -0.96
N PHE A 409 20.04 -7.70 -0.58
CA PHE A 409 20.65 -7.50 0.72
C PHE A 409 19.91 -6.36 1.42
N ASP A 410 19.30 -6.67 2.55
CA ASP A 410 18.48 -5.74 3.32
C ASP A 410 19.11 -5.53 4.68
N SER A 411 19.24 -4.27 5.11
CA SER A 411 19.64 -3.88 6.46
C SER A 411 18.49 -3.12 7.11
N TYR A 412 17.98 -3.68 8.20
CA TYR A 412 16.81 -3.17 8.91
C TYR A 412 17.19 -2.84 10.36
N SER A 413 16.67 -1.71 10.86
CA SER A 413 16.89 -1.29 12.25
C SER A 413 15.59 -0.83 12.88
N LEU A 414 15.34 -1.31 14.10
CA LEU A 414 14.31 -0.82 15.01
C LEU A 414 14.95 0.15 16.01
N GLY A 415 14.22 1.20 16.36
CA GLY A 415 14.64 2.12 17.42
C GLY A 415 13.48 2.58 18.29
N GLY A 416 13.77 3.01 19.51
CA GLY A 416 12.79 3.61 20.43
C GLY A 416 12.43 2.65 21.57
N THR A 417 11.25 2.01 21.51
CA THR A 417 10.85 1.05 22.56
C THR A 417 11.72 -0.21 22.58
N TYR A 418 12.23 -0.61 21.41
CA TYR A 418 13.20 -1.69 21.23
C TYR A 418 14.25 -1.22 20.24
N ASP A 419 15.52 -1.39 20.58
CA ASP A 419 16.65 -1.10 19.70
C ASP A 419 17.24 -2.43 19.23
N ASP A 420 17.13 -2.70 17.93
CA ASP A 420 17.69 -3.91 17.32
C ASP A 420 18.03 -3.63 15.85
N SER A 421 18.95 -4.39 15.28
CA SER A 421 19.30 -4.29 13.86
C SER A 421 19.69 -5.65 13.31
N PHE A 422 19.24 -5.94 12.09
CA PHE A 422 19.61 -7.14 11.38
C PHE A 422 19.91 -6.84 9.92
N SER A 423 20.81 -7.63 9.33
CA SER A 423 21.06 -7.61 7.90
C SER A 423 20.97 -9.01 7.32
N GLN A 424 20.36 -9.14 6.15
CA GLN A 424 20.10 -10.43 5.54
C GLN A 424 20.30 -10.38 4.02
N ALA A 425 21.03 -11.36 3.50
CA ALA A 425 21.04 -11.68 2.07
C ALA A 425 19.94 -12.70 1.76
N SER A 426 19.10 -12.40 0.78
CA SER A 426 17.96 -13.22 0.38
C SER A 426 18.04 -13.54 -1.11
N PRO A 427 18.67 -14.67 -1.49
CA PRO A 427 18.69 -15.13 -2.88
C PRO A 427 17.30 -15.66 -3.27
N LYS A 428 16.94 -15.47 -4.54
CA LYS A 428 15.72 -15.97 -5.17
C LYS A 428 16.07 -16.56 -6.53
N LEU A 429 15.37 -17.63 -6.89
CA LEU A 429 15.48 -18.26 -8.20
C LEU A 429 14.09 -18.64 -8.64
N ALA A 430 13.71 -18.18 -9.83
CA ALA A 430 12.52 -18.63 -10.53
C ALA A 430 12.91 -19.17 -11.90
N ASP A 431 12.19 -20.18 -12.37
CA ASP A 431 12.32 -20.72 -13.72
C ASP A 431 10.95 -20.87 -14.36
N LYS A 432 10.92 -20.73 -15.69
CA LYS A 432 9.72 -20.94 -16.51
C LYS A 432 10.12 -21.71 -17.75
N TRP A 433 9.49 -22.85 -17.99
CA TRP A 433 9.72 -23.67 -19.16
C TRP A 433 8.46 -23.75 -20.01
N GLN A 434 8.52 -23.22 -21.24
CA GLN A 434 7.43 -23.29 -22.20
C GLN A 434 7.58 -24.52 -23.09
N VAL A 435 6.87 -25.59 -22.76
CA VAL A 435 6.87 -26.80 -23.57
C VAL A 435 5.90 -26.61 -24.74
N ASN A 436 6.44 -26.12 -25.86
CA ASN A 436 5.80 -25.85 -27.17
C ASN A 436 5.16 -24.46 -27.34
#